data_AF-A0A7Y5RSG5-F1
#
_entry.id   AF-A0A7Y5RSG5-F1
#
_cell.length_a   1.000
_cell.length_b   1.000
_cell.length_c   1.000
_cell.angle_alpha   90.00
_cell.angle_beta   90.00
_cell.angle_gamma   90.00
#
_symmetry.space_group_name_H-M   'P 1'
#
loop_
_entity.id
_entity.type
_entity.pdbx_description
1 polymer ?
#
loop_
_entity_poly.entity_id
_entity_poly.type
_entity_poly.pdbx_seq_one_letter_code
_entity_poly.pdbx_strand_id
1 'polypeptide(L)'
;MVVEAPAKINWFLEVLRKRDDGFHEILTVMQTIAWRDRLTFAPRNDGRIEFTTDAPGLPRDERNLVVKAALALQSASNKVFGATIHLEKCIPTGAGLGGGSSDAATTLMALNDLWNLDYDSNRLTQIASTLGSDIPFFLYGPLARCGGRGEIVSKMSNARTVPMVVVWPGVEVPSATIYRSGLIDLTSPREKCNFSYDLLAAGQGVCRFDAVTGRVKRLAAVAADTTRISSDEGTRIYADRNGTVWYGTLSGTVDRIDERSGLVRRLAYGETGNAAVRAFAEGEQGNM
;
A
#
# COMPACT_ATOMS: atom_id res chain seq x y z
N MET A 1 1.57 7.88 -27.51
CA MET A 1 0.60 7.45 -26.47
C MET A 1 1.00 8.10 -25.16
N VAL A 2 0.04 8.60 -24.38
CA VAL A 2 0.27 9.20 -23.05
C VAL A 2 -0.57 8.45 -22.03
N VAL A 3 0.03 8.03 -20.93
CA VAL A 3 -0.62 7.27 -19.86
C VAL A 3 -0.14 7.75 -18.49
N GLU A 4 -0.99 7.59 -17.48
CA GLU A 4 -0.70 8.02 -16.11
C GLU A 4 -0.37 6.81 -15.21
N ALA A 5 0.59 6.99 -14.30
CA ALA A 5 1.07 5.95 -13.39
C ALA A 5 0.70 6.30 -11.93
N PRO A 6 -0.26 5.60 -11.31
CA PRO A 6 -0.69 5.87 -9.94
C PRO A 6 0.34 5.59 -8.84
N ALA A 7 0.41 6.46 -7.84
CA ALA A 7 0.93 6.08 -6.53
C ALA A 7 -0.02 5.07 -5.85
N LYS A 8 0.53 4.35 -4.87
CA LYS A 8 -0.23 3.50 -3.94
C LYS A 8 0.00 3.88 -2.49
N ILE A 9 -0.91 3.40 -1.66
CA ILE A 9 -0.70 3.23 -0.22
C ILE A 9 -0.90 1.76 0.13
N ASN A 10 -0.34 1.36 1.26
CA ASN A 10 -0.70 0.13 1.93
C ASN A 10 -1.67 0.53 3.03
N TRP A 11 -2.89 0.02 3.01
CA TRP A 11 -3.80 0.27 4.11
C TRP A 11 -3.27 -0.35 5.41
N PHE A 12 -2.64 -1.52 5.27
CA PHE A 12 -1.77 -2.12 6.27
C PHE A 12 -0.64 -2.88 5.60
N LEU A 13 0.38 -3.24 6.38
CA LEU A 13 1.40 -4.19 5.98
C LEU A 13 1.78 -5.03 7.18
N GLU A 14 1.65 -6.34 7.05
CA GLU A 14 2.08 -7.31 8.06
C GLU A 14 3.20 -8.17 7.50
N VAL A 15 4.26 -8.36 8.29
CA VAL A 15 5.36 -9.27 7.96
C VAL A 15 5.14 -10.56 8.75
N LEU A 16 4.83 -11.63 8.03
CA LEU A 16 4.41 -12.91 8.60
C LEU A 16 5.60 -13.74 9.08
N ARG A 17 6.64 -13.82 8.24
CA ARG A 17 7.87 -14.57 8.54
C ARG A 17 9.00 -14.16 7.62
N LYS A 18 10.23 -14.44 8.04
CA LYS A 18 11.38 -14.44 7.14
C LYS A 18 11.35 -15.68 6.25
N ARG A 19 11.76 -15.52 4.99
CA ARG A 19 11.82 -16.59 3.99
C ARG A 19 13.26 -17.03 3.76
N ASP A 20 13.42 -18.25 3.24
CA ASP A 20 14.73 -18.82 2.93
C ASP A 20 15.43 -18.10 1.76
N ASP A 21 14.67 -17.42 0.91
CA ASP A 21 15.17 -16.61 -0.21
C ASP A 21 15.71 -15.22 0.21
N GLY A 22 15.78 -14.96 1.52
CA GLY A 22 16.28 -13.70 2.08
C GLY A 22 15.27 -12.56 2.10
N PHE A 23 14.05 -12.77 1.61
CA PHE A 23 12.95 -11.83 1.74
C PHE A 23 12.07 -12.14 2.95
N HIS A 24 10.98 -11.39 3.08
CA HIS A 24 9.94 -11.62 4.08
C HIS A 24 8.63 -11.95 3.37
N GLU A 25 7.92 -12.92 3.93
CA GLU A 25 6.52 -13.17 3.59
C GLU A 25 5.69 -12.06 4.21
N ILE A 26 4.86 -11.40 3.40
CA ILE A 26 4.01 -10.29 3.82
C ILE A 26 2.55 -10.56 3.49
N LEU A 27 1.68 -9.86 4.20
CA LEU A 27 0.28 -9.69 3.86
C LEU A 27 -0.05 -8.19 3.89
N THR A 28 -0.67 -7.70 2.83
CA THR A 28 -1.03 -6.28 2.72
C THR A 28 -2.25 -6.11 1.82
N VAL A 29 -3.00 -5.02 2.02
CA VAL A 29 -3.91 -4.50 1.01
C VAL A 29 -3.37 -3.18 0.49
N MET A 30 -3.16 -3.14 -0.82
CA MET A 30 -2.68 -1.97 -1.53
C MET A 30 -3.84 -1.28 -2.26
N GLN A 31 -3.82 0.04 -2.25
CA GLN A 31 -4.79 0.88 -2.93
C GLN A 31 -4.08 1.96 -3.74
N THR A 32 -4.44 2.13 -5.01
CA THR A 32 -3.97 3.27 -5.78
C THR A 32 -4.64 4.55 -5.27
N ILE A 33 -3.87 5.63 -5.14
CA ILE A 33 -4.39 6.95 -4.73
C ILE A 33 -4.58 7.83 -5.96
N ALA A 34 -4.83 9.14 -5.87
CA ALA A 34 -5.01 10.01 -7.04
C ALA A 34 -3.70 10.67 -7.55
N TRP A 35 -2.61 10.61 -6.78
CA TRP A 35 -1.31 11.16 -7.18
C TRP A 35 -0.71 10.31 -8.31
N ARG A 36 -0.31 10.93 -9.43
CA ARG A 36 0.14 10.25 -10.65
C ARG A 36 1.48 10.80 -11.13
N ASP A 37 2.29 9.93 -11.70
CA ASP A 37 3.30 10.30 -12.70
C ASP A 37 2.68 10.23 -14.11
N ARG A 38 3.37 10.81 -15.11
CA ARG A 38 2.93 10.79 -16.51
C ARG A 38 4.03 10.23 -17.40
N LEU A 39 3.66 9.28 -18.26
CA LEU A 39 4.56 8.64 -19.21
C LEU A 39 4.07 8.87 -20.64
N THR A 40 4.98 9.29 -21.50
CA THR A 40 4.75 9.46 -22.93
C THR A 40 5.59 8.45 -23.71
N PHE A 41 4.94 7.74 -24.63
CA PHE A 41 5.54 6.68 -25.46
C PHE A 41 5.39 7.00 -26.94
N ALA A 42 6.47 6.82 -27.70
CA ALA A 42 6.48 6.83 -29.15
C ALA A 42 7.18 5.57 -29.70
N PRO A 43 6.63 4.90 -30.71
CA PRO A 43 7.25 3.70 -31.27
C PRO A 43 8.53 4.04 -32.03
N ARG A 44 9.47 3.10 -32.08
CA ARG A 44 10.67 3.18 -32.91
C ARG A 44 10.88 1.88 -33.68
N ASN A 45 11.56 2.01 -34.82
CA ASN A 45 11.83 0.91 -35.74
C ASN A 45 13.30 0.43 -35.72
N ASP A 46 14.12 0.97 -34.81
CA ASP A 46 15.56 0.68 -34.70
C ASP A 46 15.91 -0.27 -33.55
N GLY A 47 14.90 -0.82 -32.86
CA GLY A 47 15.08 -1.72 -31.72
C GLY A 47 15.59 -1.05 -30.44
N ARG A 48 15.73 0.28 -30.40
CA ARG A 48 16.30 0.99 -29.25
C ARG A 48 15.23 1.41 -28.26
N ILE A 49 15.59 1.36 -26.98
CA ILE A 49 14.84 2.01 -25.90
C ILE A 49 15.54 3.31 -25.56
N GLU A 50 14.92 4.44 -25.89
CA GLU A 50 15.40 5.77 -25.50
C GLU A 50 14.54 6.28 -24.34
N PHE A 51 15.17 6.62 -23.22
CA PHE A 51 14.46 7.06 -22.02
C PHE A 51 14.93 8.43 -21.55
N THR A 52 13.98 9.29 -21.20
CA THR A 52 14.21 10.62 -20.63
C THR A 52 13.28 10.88 -19.47
N THR A 53 13.66 11.79 -18.58
CA THR A 53 12.84 12.23 -17.44
C THR A 53 13.22 13.63 -16.99
N ASP A 54 12.24 14.37 -16.47
CA ASP A 54 12.39 15.67 -15.83
C ASP A 54 12.93 15.58 -14.38
N ALA A 55 12.91 14.39 -13.78
CA ALA A 55 13.36 14.16 -12.42
C ALA A 55 14.90 14.24 -12.31
N PRO A 56 15.45 15.19 -11.53
CA PRO A 56 16.87 15.21 -11.25
C PRO A 56 17.26 13.99 -10.40
N GLY A 57 18.42 13.40 -10.70
CA GLY A 57 18.96 12.26 -9.92
C GLY A 57 18.41 10.88 -10.28
N LEU A 58 17.32 10.78 -11.05
CA LEU A 58 16.89 9.47 -11.57
C LEU A 58 17.86 8.97 -12.65
N PRO A 59 18.30 7.70 -12.58
CA PRO A 59 19.07 7.09 -13.66
C PRO A 59 18.28 7.13 -14.97
N ARG A 60 18.99 7.33 -16.08
CA ARG A 60 18.42 7.32 -17.43
C ARG A 60 18.76 6.03 -18.21
N ASP A 61 19.41 5.10 -17.54
CA ASP A 61 19.88 3.83 -18.07
C ASP A 61 19.12 2.65 -17.44
N GLU A 62 19.64 1.43 -17.63
CA GLU A 62 19.07 0.19 -17.11
C GLU A 62 18.99 0.11 -15.59
N ARG A 63 19.47 1.09 -14.83
CA ARG A 63 19.18 1.16 -13.39
C ARG A 63 17.75 1.63 -13.11
N ASN A 64 17.11 2.33 -14.06
CA ASN A 64 15.73 2.80 -13.95
C ASN A 64 14.73 1.67 -14.24
N LEU A 65 13.70 1.53 -13.40
CA LEU A 65 12.68 0.48 -13.56
C LEU A 65 11.87 0.60 -14.84
N VAL A 66 11.68 1.82 -15.39
CA VAL A 66 11.03 2.02 -16.71
C VAL A 66 11.85 1.37 -17.82
N VAL A 67 13.16 1.62 -17.83
CA VAL A 67 14.07 1.05 -18.82
C VAL A 67 14.14 -0.47 -18.67
N LYS A 68 14.27 -0.96 -17.43
CA LYS A 68 14.24 -2.41 -17.16
C LYS A 68 12.95 -3.07 -17.62
N ALA A 69 11.79 -2.45 -17.38
CA ALA A 69 10.49 -2.96 -17.82
C ALA A 69 10.39 -3.04 -19.34
N ALA A 70 10.80 -1.98 -20.04
CA ALA A 70 10.81 -1.95 -21.50
C ALA A 70 11.71 -3.04 -22.10
N LEU A 71 12.94 -3.18 -21.59
CA LEU A 71 13.89 -4.21 -22.03
C LEU A 71 13.43 -5.62 -21.70
N ALA A 72 12.82 -5.84 -20.53
CA ALA A 72 12.30 -7.14 -20.12
C ALA A 72 11.14 -7.57 -21.02
N LEU A 73 10.22 -6.66 -21.36
CA LEU A 73 9.14 -6.94 -22.30
C LEU A 73 9.66 -7.17 -23.72
N GLN A 74 10.61 -6.35 -24.17
CA GLN A 74 11.28 -6.51 -25.48
C GLN A 74 11.92 -7.90 -25.57
N SER A 75 12.70 -8.30 -24.57
CA SER A 75 13.33 -9.62 -24.49
C SER A 75 12.29 -10.74 -24.49
N ALA A 76 11.21 -10.60 -23.72
CA ALA A 76 10.14 -11.61 -23.66
C ALA A 76 9.41 -11.77 -25.01
N SER A 77 9.36 -10.71 -25.83
CA SER A 77 8.70 -10.71 -27.14
C SER A 77 9.45 -11.45 -28.25
N ASN A 78 10.76 -11.70 -28.07
CA ASN A 78 11.65 -12.21 -29.10
C ASN A 78 11.61 -11.40 -30.42
N LYS A 79 11.27 -10.11 -30.35
CA LYS A 79 11.15 -9.19 -31.50
C LYS A 79 11.98 -7.93 -31.26
N VAL A 80 12.36 -7.26 -32.35
CA VAL A 80 13.22 -6.06 -32.35
C VAL A 80 12.37 -4.79 -32.31
N PHE A 81 11.55 -4.64 -31.26
CA PHE A 81 10.76 -3.43 -31.07
C PHE A 81 11.57 -2.32 -30.41
N GLY A 82 11.33 -1.06 -30.76
CA GLY A 82 11.91 0.09 -30.07
C GLY A 82 10.85 1.06 -29.55
N ALA A 83 11.25 1.92 -28.61
CA ALA A 83 10.38 2.98 -28.08
C ALA A 83 11.20 4.16 -27.54
N THR A 84 10.69 5.37 -27.73
CA THR A 84 11.08 6.55 -26.97
C THR A 84 10.09 6.74 -25.83
N ILE A 85 10.59 6.88 -24.60
CA ILE A 85 9.82 6.96 -23.36
C ILE A 85 10.25 8.22 -22.61
N HIS A 86 9.29 9.05 -22.24
CA HIS A 86 9.51 10.20 -21.37
C HIS A 86 8.69 10.06 -20.09
N LEU A 87 9.33 10.24 -18.93
CA LEU A 87 8.69 10.23 -17.61
C LEU A 87 8.70 11.63 -16.99
N GLU A 88 7.51 12.18 -16.79
CA GLU A 88 7.26 13.35 -15.95
C GLU A 88 6.97 12.87 -14.52
N LYS A 89 7.88 13.15 -13.58
CA LYS A 89 7.84 12.59 -12.23
C LYS A 89 7.23 13.58 -11.24
N CYS A 90 6.05 13.24 -10.74
CA CYS A 90 5.36 13.98 -9.68
C CYS A 90 5.36 13.24 -8.34
N ILE A 91 5.43 11.90 -8.34
CA ILE A 91 5.45 11.07 -7.12
C ILE A 91 6.89 11.04 -6.58
N PRO A 92 7.13 11.42 -5.32
CA PRO A 92 8.47 11.44 -4.76
C PRO A 92 9.11 10.05 -4.74
N THR A 93 10.38 10.00 -5.14
CA THR A 93 11.20 8.79 -5.06
C THR A 93 11.43 8.42 -3.60
N GLY A 94 11.47 7.12 -3.29
CA GLY A 94 11.77 6.65 -1.94
C GLY A 94 10.68 6.92 -0.87
N ALA A 95 9.53 7.48 -1.24
CA ALA A 95 8.46 7.83 -0.30
C ALA A 95 7.57 6.66 0.17
N GLY A 96 7.88 5.42 -0.23
CA GLY A 96 7.01 4.25 0.05
C GLY A 96 5.71 4.19 -0.75
N LEU A 97 5.48 5.17 -1.65
CA LEU A 97 4.26 5.32 -2.45
C LEU A 97 4.24 4.49 -3.75
N GLY A 98 5.27 3.68 -3.99
CA GLY A 98 5.32 2.78 -5.15
C GLY A 98 5.44 3.44 -6.52
N GLY A 99 5.81 4.73 -6.61
CA GLY A 99 5.86 5.46 -7.87
C GLY A 99 6.71 4.77 -8.95
N GLY A 100 7.96 4.41 -8.64
CA GLY A 100 8.82 3.69 -9.61
C GLY A 100 8.29 2.31 -10.02
N SER A 101 7.57 1.62 -9.13
CA SER A 101 6.91 0.36 -9.46
C SER A 101 5.70 0.57 -10.36
N SER A 102 4.94 1.66 -10.14
CA SER A 102 3.85 2.03 -11.04
C SER A 102 4.35 2.41 -12.42
N ASP A 103 5.43 3.20 -12.51
CA ASP A 103 6.00 3.59 -13.80
C ASP A 103 6.40 2.36 -14.63
N ALA A 104 7.00 1.37 -13.97
CA ALA A 104 7.40 0.11 -14.59
C ALA A 104 6.20 -0.71 -15.08
N ALA A 105 5.17 -0.88 -14.24
CA ALA A 105 3.96 -1.59 -14.62
C ALA A 105 3.21 -0.90 -15.76
N THR A 106 3.09 0.44 -15.70
CA THR A 106 2.50 1.25 -16.77
C THR A 106 3.31 1.12 -18.05
N THR A 107 4.64 1.05 -17.97
CA THR A 107 5.51 0.79 -19.12
C THR A 107 5.25 -0.59 -19.74
N LEU A 108 5.09 -1.64 -18.92
CA LEU A 108 4.75 -2.97 -19.43
C LEU A 108 3.41 -2.98 -20.18
N MET A 109 2.37 -2.39 -19.59
CA MET A 109 1.04 -2.31 -20.22
C MET A 109 1.06 -1.47 -21.50
N ALA A 110 1.67 -0.28 -21.44
CA ALA A 110 1.79 0.62 -22.57
C ALA A 110 2.53 -0.02 -23.75
N LEU A 111 3.68 -0.64 -23.51
CA LEU A 111 4.47 -1.24 -24.58
C LEU A 111 3.85 -2.54 -25.10
N ASN A 112 3.13 -3.29 -24.25
CA ASN A 112 2.34 -4.44 -24.70
C ASN A 112 1.32 -4.03 -25.77
N ASP A 113 0.62 -2.93 -25.54
CA ASP A 113 -0.35 -2.38 -26.47
C ASP A 113 0.34 -1.75 -27.70
N LEU A 114 1.36 -0.92 -27.48
CA LEU A 114 2.07 -0.21 -28.55
C LEU A 114 2.75 -1.16 -29.54
N TRP A 115 3.25 -2.30 -29.07
CA TRP A 115 3.90 -3.31 -29.88
C TRP A 115 2.95 -4.43 -30.33
N ASN A 116 1.65 -4.35 -30.00
CA ASN A 116 0.61 -5.33 -30.34
C ASN A 116 1.03 -6.76 -29.97
N LEU A 117 1.44 -6.96 -28.72
CA LEU A 117 1.92 -8.27 -28.24
C LEU A 117 0.80 -9.20 -27.75
N ASP A 118 -0.36 -8.65 -27.40
CA ASP A 118 -1.52 -9.36 -26.85
C ASP A 118 -1.18 -10.22 -25.62
N TYR A 119 -0.21 -9.81 -24.78
CA TYR A 119 0.07 -10.52 -23.54
C TYR A 119 -1.03 -10.27 -22.52
N ASP A 120 -1.51 -11.35 -21.92
CA ASP A 120 -2.48 -11.28 -20.84
C ASP A 120 -1.83 -10.82 -19.52
N SER A 121 -2.67 -10.50 -18.53
CA SER A 121 -2.20 -10.05 -17.23
C SER A 121 -1.30 -11.09 -16.54
N ASN A 122 -1.48 -12.38 -16.78
CA ASN A 122 -0.65 -13.42 -16.18
C ASN A 122 0.78 -13.36 -16.72
N ARG A 123 0.93 -13.22 -18.04
CA ARG A 123 2.23 -13.07 -18.69
C ARG A 123 2.93 -11.78 -18.27
N LEU A 124 2.21 -10.67 -18.20
CA LEU A 124 2.77 -9.41 -17.69
C LEU A 124 3.19 -9.52 -16.22
N THR A 125 2.41 -10.22 -15.40
CA THR A 125 2.74 -10.47 -13.98
C THR A 125 4.01 -11.30 -13.83
N GLN A 126 4.23 -12.31 -14.67
CA GLN A 126 5.49 -13.08 -14.67
C GLN A 126 6.70 -12.18 -14.89
N ILE A 127 6.63 -11.25 -15.86
CA ILE A 127 7.71 -10.29 -16.14
C ILE A 127 7.85 -9.32 -14.96
N ALA A 128 6.75 -8.68 -14.55
CA ALA A 128 6.71 -7.70 -13.46
C ALA A 128 7.33 -8.23 -12.15
N SER A 129 7.03 -9.49 -11.80
CA SER A 129 7.50 -10.12 -10.56
C SER A 129 9.02 -10.28 -10.48
N THR A 130 9.70 -10.31 -11.64
CA THR A 130 11.17 -10.35 -11.69
C THR A 130 11.81 -8.98 -11.45
N LEU A 131 11.06 -7.90 -11.70
CA LEU A 131 11.55 -6.53 -11.64
C LEU A 131 11.35 -5.91 -10.24
N GLY A 132 10.30 -6.29 -9.52
CA GLY A 132 10.02 -5.80 -8.18
C GLY A 132 8.68 -6.28 -7.62
N SER A 133 8.61 -6.49 -6.30
CA SER A 133 7.45 -7.09 -5.63
C SER A 133 6.16 -6.28 -5.74
N ASP A 134 6.24 -4.94 -5.78
CA ASP A 134 5.07 -4.06 -5.86
C ASP A 134 4.59 -3.85 -7.31
N ILE A 135 5.35 -4.25 -8.33
CA ILE A 135 5.01 -3.98 -9.74
C ILE A 135 3.74 -4.74 -10.17
N PRO A 136 3.56 -6.04 -9.85
CA PRO A 136 2.36 -6.78 -10.20
C PRO A 136 1.06 -6.11 -9.73
N PHE A 137 1.05 -5.46 -8.56
CA PHE A 137 -0.14 -4.79 -8.01
C PHE A 137 -0.77 -3.82 -9.01
N PHE A 138 0.06 -3.03 -9.70
CA PHE A 138 -0.38 -1.99 -10.63
C PHE A 138 -1.01 -2.54 -11.91
N LEU A 139 -0.82 -3.84 -12.22
CA LEU A 139 -1.52 -4.53 -13.31
C LEU A 139 -2.97 -4.87 -12.98
N TYR A 140 -3.33 -4.94 -11.68
CA TYR A 140 -4.64 -5.42 -11.22
C TYR A 140 -5.47 -4.38 -10.45
N GLY A 141 -4.90 -3.20 -10.16
CA GLY A 141 -5.53 -2.15 -9.35
C GLY A 141 -6.98 -1.81 -9.74
N PRO A 142 -7.67 -0.99 -8.93
CA PRO A 142 -7.09 -0.04 -7.97
C PRO A 142 -6.94 -0.57 -6.55
N LEU A 143 -7.57 -1.69 -6.18
CA LEU A 143 -7.52 -2.28 -4.84
C LEU A 143 -7.21 -3.78 -4.95
N ALA A 144 -6.21 -4.25 -4.20
CA ALA A 144 -5.89 -5.66 -4.17
C ALA A 144 -5.24 -6.08 -2.85
N ARG A 145 -5.45 -7.35 -2.51
CA ARG A 145 -4.70 -8.05 -1.47
C ARG A 145 -3.44 -8.61 -2.09
N CYS A 146 -2.30 -8.37 -1.46
CA CYS A 146 -1.00 -8.86 -1.91
C CYS A 146 -0.37 -9.75 -0.84
N GLY A 147 0.21 -10.87 -1.28
CA GLY A 147 0.95 -11.84 -0.45
C GLY A 147 2.31 -12.20 -1.06
N GLY A 148 2.98 -13.24 -0.55
CA GLY A 148 4.35 -13.54 -0.95
C GLY A 148 5.27 -12.45 -0.42
N ARG A 149 6.07 -11.83 -1.28
CA ARG A 149 6.82 -10.61 -0.97
C ARG A 149 6.09 -9.34 -1.44
N GLY A 150 4.84 -9.48 -1.90
CA GLY A 150 4.01 -8.46 -2.55
C GLY A 150 3.53 -8.85 -3.95
N GLU A 151 4.18 -9.84 -4.58
CA GLU A 151 3.96 -10.23 -5.98
C GLU A 151 2.72 -11.09 -6.22
N ILE A 152 2.19 -11.74 -5.18
CA ILE A 152 0.99 -12.58 -5.30
C ILE A 152 -0.24 -11.68 -5.13
N VAL A 153 -0.86 -11.27 -6.23
CA VAL A 153 -1.95 -10.29 -6.22
C VAL A 153 -3.31 -10.96 -6.36
N SER A 154 -4.22 -10.65 -5.45
CA SER A 154 -5.64 -11.01 -5.51
C SER A 154 -6.47 -9.73 -5.60
N LYS A 155 -7.00 -9.42 -6.80
CA LYS A 155 -7.84 -8.25 -7.02
C LYS A 155 -9.06 -8.26 -6.10
N MET A 156 -9.38 -7.11 -5.52
CA MET A 156 -10.54 -6.94 -4.66
C MET A 156 -11.61 -6.09 -5.36
N SER A 157 -12.88 -6.38 -5.08
CA SER A 157 -14.01 -5.56 -5.50
C SER A 157 -14.27 -4.43 -4.48
N ASN A 158 -15.02 -3.41 -4.91
CA ASN A 158 -15.49 -2.31 -4.04
C ASN A 158 -14.41 -1.36 -3.50
N ALA A 159 -13.45 -0.96 -4.34
CA ALA A 159 -12.58 0.17 -4.01
C ALA A 159 -13.43 1.42 -3.71
N ARG A 160 -13.31 1.96 -2.49
CA ARG A 160 -14.01 3.18 -2.09
C ARG A 160 -13.11 4.38 -2.32
N THR A 161 -13.68 5.45 -2.85
CA THR A 161 -12.99 6.74 -2.89
C THR A 161 -13.11 7.37 -1.51
N VAL A 162 -11.97 7.65 -0.89
CA VAL A 162 -11.91 8.26 0.44
C VAL A 162 -11.00 9.48 0.33
N PRO A 163 -11.46 10.68 0.74
CA PRO A 163 -10.59 11.85 0.80
C PRO A 163 -9.43 11.58 1.76
N MET A 164 -8.20 11.78 1.28
CA MET A 164 -6.99 11.54 2.06
C MET A 164 -5.96 12.63 1.73
N VAL A 165 -5.21 13.04 2.74
CA VAL A 165 -4.02 13.89 2.60
C VAL A 165 -2.78 13.01 2.83
N VAL A 166 -1.87 12.99 1.86
CA VAL A 166 -0.57 12.32 1.98
C VAL A 166 0.48 13.37 2.31
N VAL A 167 1.24 13.13 3.38
CA VAL A 167 2.35 14.00 3.78
C VAL A 167 3.65 13.24 3.58
N TRP A 168 4.54 13.78 2.74
CA TRP A 168 5.88 13.25 2.55
C TRP A 168 6.91 14.19 3.22
N PRO A 169 7.67 13.72 4.22
CA PRO A 169 8.57 14.58 5.00
C PRO A 169 9.88 14.93 4.29
N GLY A 170 10.07 14.55 3.02
CA GLY A 170 11.32 14.79 2.28
C GLY A 170 12.47 13.85 2.65
N VAL A 171 12.20 12.79 3.42
CA VAL A 171 13.19 11.80 3.84
C VAL A 171 12.99 10.52 3.05
N GLU A 172 14.08 10.02 2.47
CA GLU A 172 14.13 8.72 1.80
C GLU A 172 14.79 7.68 2.71
N VAL A 173 14.08 6.57 2.92
CA VAL A 173 14.62 5.41 3.62
C VAL A 173 14.53 4.21 2.68
N PRO A 174 15.67 3.64 2.24
CA PRO A 174 15.64 2.45 1.40
C PRO A 174 14.91 1.31 2.11
N SER A 175 13.90 0.71 1.48
CA SER A 175 13.10 -0.36 2.09
C SER A 175 13.96 -1.52 2.61
N ALA A 176 15.03 -1.85 1.88
CA ALA A 176 15.98 -2.88 2.26
C ALA A 176 16.67 -2.59 3.60
N THR A 177 16.88 -1.32 3.96
CA THR A 177 17.45 -0.91 5.25
C THR A 177 16.51 -1.29 6.38
N ILE A 178 15.21 -0.99 6.25
CA ILE A 178 14.19 -1.31 7.27
C ILE A 178 14.15 -2.84 7.50
N TYR A 179 14.02 -3.61 6.43
CA TYR A 179 13.93 -5.07 6.49
C TYR A 179 15.19 -5.77 7.01
N ARG A 180 16.38 -5.14 6.88
CA ARG A 180 17.65 -5.69 7.38
C ARG A 180 18.04 -5.17 8.76
N SER A 181 17.41 -4.10 9.23
CA SER A 181 17.88 -3.36 10.40
C SER A 181 17.92 -4.20 11.68
N GLY A 182 17.05 -5.20 11.80
CA GLY A 182 16.90 -5.99 13.04
C GLY A 182 16.52 -5.14 14.26
N LEU A 183 16.22 -3.85 14.06
CA LEU A 183 15.91 -2.88 15.11
C LEU A 183 14.53 -3.12 15.73
N ILE A 184 13.69 -3.86 15.02
CA ILE A 184 12.31 -4.20 15.39
C ILE A 184 12.11 -5.66 15.01
N ASP A 185 11.46 -6.44 15.87
CA ASP A 185 10.93 -7.74 15.44
C ASP A 185 9.80 -7.47 14.43
N LEU A 186 10.15 -7.62 13.15
CA LEU A 186 9.21 -7.41 12.06
C LEU A 186 8.19 -8.53 12.03
N THR A 187 8.53 -9.71 12.54
CA THR A 187 7.69 -10.90 12.38
C THR A 187 6.58 -10.92 13.42
N SER A 188 5.36 -11.07 12.94
CA SER A 188 4.21 -11.37 13.78
C SER A 188 3.96 -12.88 13.69
N PRO A 189 4.42 -13.72 14.64
CA PRO A 189 4.18 -15.17 14.64
C PRO A 189 2.70 -15.53 14.87
N ARG A 190 1.77 -14.58 14.69
CA ARG A 190 0.34 -14.78 14.77
C ARG A 190 -0.06 -15.69 13.61
N GLU A 191 -0.10 -17.00 13.86
CA GLU A 191 -0.61 -18.03 12.94
C GLU A 191 -2.05 -17.81 12.45
N LYS A 192 -2.71 -16.73 12.89
CA LYS A 192 -4.10 -16.38 12.58
C LYS A 192 -4.33 -14.86 12.60
N CYS A 193 -3.48 -14.05 11.99
CA CYS A 193 -3.85 -12.65 11.78
C CYS A 193 -4.93 -12.56 10.70
N ASN A 194 -6.18 -12.54 11.16
CA ASN A 194 -7.37 -12.29 10.33
C ASN A 194 -7.68 -10.79 10.19
N PHE A 195 -6.89 -9.90 10.78
CA PHE A 195 -7.26 -8.49 10.94
C PHE A 195 -6.09 -7.55 10.74
N SER A 196 -6.31 -6.56 9.88
CA SER A 196 -5.55 -5.34 9.86
C SER A 196 -6.44 -4.16 10.21
N TYR A 197 -5.88 -3.20 10.93
CA TYR A 197 -6.53 -1.96 11.33
C TYR A 197 -6.38 -0.92 10.22
N ASP A 198 -7.21 -1.03 9.18
CA ASP A 198 -7.34 0.02 8.16
C ASP A 198 -8.33 1.07 8.66
N LEU A 199 -7.85 1.90 9.57
CA LEU A 199 -8.67 2.90 10.25
C LEU A 199 -8.60 4.23 9.55
N LEU A 200 -9.48 4.34 8.57
CA LEU A 200 -9.96 5.62 8.06
C LEU A 200 -10.76 6.36 9.12
N ALA A 201 -10.08 7.01 10.07
CA ALA A 201 -10.67 7.95 11.02
C ALA A 201 -11.06 9.29 10.35
N ALA A 202 -11.57 9.26 9.12
CA ALA A 202 -12.08 10.42 8.42
C ALA A 202 -13.59 10.57 8.69
N GLY A 203 -13.96 10.83 9.95
CA GLY A 203 -15.35 11.15 10.35
C GLY A 203 -16.40 10.07 10.06
N GLN A 204 -15.97 8.81 9.88
CA GLN A 204 -16.86 7.68 9.63
C GLN A 204 -16.66 6.54 10.65
N GLY A 205 -16.05 6.80 11.79
CA GLY A 205 -15.86 5.79 12.84
C GLY A 205 -14.75 4.80 12.55
N VAL A 206 -14.93 3.57 13.03
CA VAL A 206 -13.90 2.54 13.05
C VAL A 206 -14.22 1.46 12.01
N CYS A 207 -13.35 1.24 11.03
CA CYS A 207 -13.51 0.14 10.07
C CYS A 207 -12.67 -1.07 10.47
N ARG A 208 -13.28 -2.25 10.45
CA ARG A 208 -12.61 -3.54 10.56
C ARG A 208 -12.47 -4.16 9.19
N PHE A 209 -11.25 -4.49 8.79
CA PHE A 209 -11.00 -5.19 7.53
C PHE A 209 -10.58 -6.65 7.80
N ASP A 210 -11.28 -7.58 7.18
CA ASP A 210 -10.96 -9.00 7.19
C ASP A 210 -10.12 -9.33 5.94
N ALA A 211 -8.81 -9.55 6.15
CA ALA A 211 -7.87 -9.73 5.07
C ALA A 211 -8.02 -11.06 4.33
N VAL A 212 -8.69 -12.04 4.92
CA VAL A 212 -8.94 -13.36 4.30
C VAL A 212 -10.10 -13.26 3.32
N THR A 213 -11.20 -12.62 3.74
CA THR A 213 -12.45 -12.53 2.99
C THR A 213 -12.57 -11.24 2.17
N GLY A 214 -11.71 -10.25 2.41
CA GLY A 214 -11.79 -8.93 1.79
C GLY A 214 -12.96 -8.06 2.27
N ARG A 215 -13.63 -8.46 3.37
CA ARG A 215 -14.82 -7.75 3.87
C ARG A 215 -14.42 -6.61 4.80
N VAL A 216 -15.06 -5.46 4.61
CA VAL A 216 -14.99 -4.32 5.54
C VAL A 216 -16.27 -4.27 6.37
N LYS A 217 -16.14 -4.25 7.70
CA LYS A 217 -17.23 -4.02 8.65
C LYS A 217 -17.01 -2.69 9.36
N ARG A 218 -17.91 -1.74 9.15
CA ARG A 218 -17.90 -0.46 9.86
C ARG A 218 -18.51 -0.62 11.26
N LEU A 219 -17.77 -0.18 12.25
CA LEU A 219 -18.23 0.12 13.61
C LEU A 219 -18.48 1.63 13.63
N ALA A 220 -19.74 2.02 13.56
CA ALA A 220 -20.15 3.42 13.65
C ALA A 220 -20.66 3.73 15.06
N ALA A 221 -20.52 4.98 15.47
CA ALA A 221 -21.17 5.48 16.66
C ALA A 221 -22.70 5.43 16.46
N VAL A 222 -23.39 4.99 17.51
CA VAL A 222 -24.85 5.03 17.57
C VAL A 222 -25.20 5.74 18.87
N ALA A 223 -25.99 6.80 18.76
CA ALA A 223 -26.44 7.58 19.90
C ALA A 223 -27.11 6.67 20.94
N ALA A 224 -26.76 6.83 22.21
CA ALA A 224 -27.24 6.05 23.35
C ALA A 224 -26.87 4.54 23.41
N ASP A 225 -26.27 3.95 22.37
CA ASP A 225 -25.82 2.55 22.41
C ASP A 225 -24.37 2.45 22.92
N THR A 226 -24.20 2.10 24.20
CA THR A 226 -22.88 1.98 24.85
C THR A 226 -22.06 0.77 24.39
N THR A 227 -22.63 -0.12 23.57
CA THR A 227 -21.94 -1.26 22.96
C THR A 227 -21.30 -0.92 21.61
N ARG A 228 -21.43 0.33 21.18
CA ARG A 228 -20.81 0.91 19.98
C ARG A 228 -19.73 1.92 20.35
N ILE A 229 -18.89 2.26 19.39
CA ILE A 229 -17.91 3.34 19.55
C ILE A 229 -18.61 4.64 19.94
N SER A 230 -17.93 5.45 20.71
CA SER A 230 -18.43 6.66 21.35
C SER A 230 -18.54 7.85 20.39
N SER A 231 -17.73 7.87 19.33
CA SER A 231 -17.77 8.89 18.28
C SER A 231 -17.31 8.29 16.95
N ASP A 232 -17.81 8.85 15.84
CA ASP A 232 -17.25 8.58 14.51
C ASP A 232 -15.97 9.41 14.24
N GLU A 233 -15.68 10.38 15.12
CA GLU A 233 -14.56 11.30 15.04
C GLU A 233 -13.40 10.86 15.95
N GLY A 234 -12.57 9.97 15.39
CA GLY A 234 -11.41 9.43 16.06
C GLY A 234 -10.19 10.33 15.95
N THR A 235 -9.39 10.37 17.01
CA THR A 235 -8.09 11.03 17.02
C THR A 235 -6.95 10.04 16.91
N ARG A 236 -7.10 8.87 17.54
CA ARG A 236 -6.05 7.85 17.64
C ARG A 236 -6.65 6.46 17.62
N ILE A 237 -5.85 5.52 17.15
CA ILE A 237 -6.12 4.10 17.31
C ILE A 237 -4.82 3.37 17.62
N TYR A 238 -4.90 2.38 18.50
CA TYR A 238 -3.80 1.51 18.87
C TYR A 238 -4.33 0.10 19.07
N ALA A 239 -3.57 -0.92 18.67
CA ALA A 239 -3.89 -2.31 18.97
C ALA A 239 -2.79 -2.86 19.87
N ASP A 240 -3.17 -3.35 21.05
CA ASP A 240 -2.22 -3.89 22.01
C ASP A 240 -1.83 -5.35 21.69
N ARG A 241 -0.84 -5.85 22.42
CA ARG A 241 -0.32 -7.22 22.22
C ARG A 241 -1.36 -8.31 22.52
N ASN A 242 -2.35 -7.99 23.35
CA ASN A 242 -3.42 -8.89 23.76
C ASN A 242 -4.60 -8.94 22.77
N GLY A 243 -4.56 -8.16 21.67
CA GLY A 243 -5.62 -8.11 20.68
C GLY A 243 -6.82 -7.27 21.13
N THR A 244 -6.59 -6.29 22.01
CA THR A 244 -7.56 -5.23 22.27
C THR A 244 -7.20 -4.00 21.46
N VAL A 245 -8.21 -3.38 20.88
CA VAL A 245 -8.09 -2.11 20.16
C VAL A 245 -8.53 -0.98 21.05
N TRP A 246 -7.76 0.08 21.03
CA TRP A 246 -7.97 1.30 21.78
C TRP A 246 -8.23 2.40 20.77
N TYR A 247 -9.42 2.97 20.82
CA TYR A 247 -9.85 4.04 19.93
C TYR A 247 -10.09 5.29 20.75
N GLY A 248 -9.31 6.34 20.50
CA GLY A 248 -9.43 7.62 21.16
C GLY A 248 -10.25 8.59 20.32
N THR A 249 -11.12 9.38 20.95
CA THR A 249 -11.97 10.36 20.27
C THR A 249 -11.56 11.80 20.52
N LEU A 250 -12.06 12.72 19.69
CA LEU A 250 -11.91 14.17 19.90
C LEU A 250 -12.54 14.64 21.22
N SER A 251 -13.60 13.97 21.67
CA SER A 251 -14.29 14.27 22.92
C SER A 251 -13.55 13.77 24.17
N GLY A 252 -12.41 13.07 24.02
CA GLY A 252 -11.63 12.51 25.12
C GLY A 252 -12.14 11.16 25.63
N THR A 253 -13.06 10.52 24.92
CA THR A 253 -13.49 9.16 25.23
C THR A 253 -12.51 8.15 24.64
N VAL A 254 -12.28 7.06 25.37
CA VAL A 254 -11.50 5.91 24.90
C VAL A 254 -12.44 4.73 24.76
N ASP A 255 -12.59 4.21 23.55
CA ASP A 255 -13.31 2.96 23.31
C ASP A 255 -12.32 1.80 23.27
N ARG A 256 -12.53 0.85 24.17
CA ARG A 256 -11.83 -0.43 24.18
C ARG A 256 -12.66 -1.43 23.36
N ILE A 257 -12.11 -1.95 22.28
CA ILE A 257 -12.80 -2.88 21.37
C ILE A 257 -12.09 -4.23 21.44
N ASP A 258 -12.80 -5.27 21.84
CA ASP A 258 -12.30 -6.64 21.76
C ASP A 258 -12.27 -7.08 20.31
N GLU A 259 -11.09 -7.45 19.79
CA GLU A 259 -10.90 -7.77 18.38
C GLU A 259 -11.73 -8.98 17.95
N ARG A 260 -11.89 -9.98 18.81
CA ARG A 260 -12.55 -11.24 18.46
C ARG A 260 -14.06 -11.06 18.35
N SER A 261 -14.67 -10.56 19.42
CA SER A 261 -16.12 -10.37 19.52
C SER A 261 -16.61 -9.09 18.84
N GLY A 262 -15.74 -8.09 18.67
CA GLY A 262 -16.13 -6.74 18.26
C GLY A 262 -16.89 -5.97 19.35
N LEU A 263 -16.88 -6.47 20.59
CA LEU A 263 -17.55 -5.83 21.71
C LEU A 263 -16.81 -4.57 22.11
N VAL A 264 -17.55 -3.45 22.18
CA VAL A 264 -17.01 -2.16 22.59
C VAL A 264 -17.33 -1.91 24.05
N ARG A 265 -16.31 -1.48 24.80
CA ARG A 265 -16.43 -0.95 26.15
C ARG A 265 -15.89 0.47 26.17
N ARG A 266 -16.76 1.42 26.48
CA ARG A 266 -16.38 2.82 26.63
C ARG A 266 -15.67 3.06 27.97
N LEU A 267 -14.58 3.78 27.92
CA LEU A 267 -13.81 4.26 29.05
C LEU A 267 -13.84 5.79 28.98
N ALA A 268 -14.59 6.41 29.91
CA ALA A 268 -14.62 7.85 30.02
C ALA A 268 -13.35 8.31 30.77
N TYR A 269 -12.61 9.24 30.18
CA TYR A 269 -11.49 9.90 30.85
C TYR A 269 -11.83 11.38 31.08
N GLY A 270 -12.00 11.75 32.35
CA GLY A 270 -12.09 13.15 32.81
C GLY A 270 -13.43 13.87 32.54
N GLU A 271 -13.75 14.84 33.40
CA GLU A 271 -14.93 15.70 33.24
C GLU A 271 -14.92 16.44 31.90
N THR A 272 -16.12 16.63 31.36
CA THR A 272 -16.44 17.22 30.06
C THR A 272 -15.62 18.48 29.76
N GLY A 273 -14.58 18.34 28.92
CA GLY A 273 -13.83 19.48 28.40
C GLY A 273 -12.73 19.02 27.44
N ASN A 274 -12.96 19.21 26.13
CA ASN A 274 -12.00 19.19 25.00
C ASN A 274 -10.64 18.46 25.18
N ALA A 275 -10.64 17.25 25.74
CA ALA A 275 -9.44 16.49 26.08
C ALA A 275 -9.20 15.38 25.06
N ALA A 276 -9.06 15.76 23.78
CA ALA A 276 -8.81 14.82 22.69
C ALA A 276 -7.69 13.82 23.06
N VAL A 277 -7.94 12.52 22.89
CA VAL A 277 -6.93 11.48 23.15
C VAL A 277 -5.78 11.66 22.15
N ARG A 278 -4.56 11.92 22.62
CA ARG A 278 -3.41 12.27 21.76
C ARG A 278 -2.43 11.12 21.54
N ALA A 279 -2.39 10.14 22.43
CA ALA A 279 -1.50 9.01 22.35
C ALA A 279 -2.06 7.84 23.16
N PHE A 280 -1.58 6.65 22.81
CA PHE A 280 -1.70 5.43 23.59
C PHE A 280 -0.28 4.92 23.83
N ALA A 281 -0.03 4.35 25.01
CA ALA A 281 1.25 3.76 25.35
C ALA A 281 1.00 2.45 26.11
N GLU A 282 1.70 1.39 25.71
CA GLU A 282 1.61 0.09 26.35
C GLU A 282 2.87 -0.15 27.19
N GLY A 283 2.71 -0.43 28.49
CA GLY A 283 3.81 -0.79 29.37
C GLY A 283 4.32 -2.21 29.10
N GLU A 284 5.51 -2.55 29.61
CA GLU A 284 6.17 -3.85 29.37
C GLU A 284 5.30 -5.08 29.75
N GLN A 285 4.39 -4.91 30.72
CA GLN A 285 3.46 -5.95 31.18
C GLN A 285 2.15 -6.01 30.36
N GLY A 286 2.02 -5.22 29.30
CA GLY A 286 0.83 -5.19 28.44
C GLY A 286 -0.34 -4.38 29.00
N ASN A 287 -0.07 -3.47 29.95
CA ASN A 287 -1.05 -2.54 30.49
C ASN A 287 -1.05 -1.23 29.68
N MET A 288 -2.24 -0.70 29.42
CA MET A 288 -2.51 0.51 28.63
C MET A 288 -2.80 1.74 29.49
#